data_AF-A0ABD0QF90-F1
#
_entry.id   AF-A0ABD0QF90-F1
#
_cell.length_a   1.000
_cell.length_b   1.000
_cell.length_c   1.000
_cell.angle_alpha   90.00
_cell.angle_beta   90.00
_cell.angle_gamma   90.00
#
_symmetry.space_group_name_H-M   'P 1'
#
loop_
_entity.id
_entity.type
_entity.pdbx_description
1 polymer ?
#
loop_
_entity_poly.entity_id
_entity_poly.type
_entity_poly.pdbx_seq_one_letter_code
_entity_poly.pdbx_strand_id
1 'polypeptide(L)'
;LIGDPPPDGVTKVFDQDNSPGYVFDRSSNVGQSAAAHLPNPFFRDFSLIFNIKPTSTKPAVIFSITDPTQNIMYVGVKLSAVEKGKQYIIFYYTEPDSQSSYEAARFSVPSMLNTWTRFSISVLNEHVSLYFNCDSDPQIITFERSPDDMDLDAGAGVFVGHASGADPDKFL
;
A
#
# COMPACT_ATOMS: atom_id res chain seq x y z
N LEU A 1 3.52 9.20 -8.96
CA LEU A 1 2.93 7.85 -8.93
C LEU A 1 1.68 7.71 -9.79
N ILE A 2 0.65 8.57 -9.69
CA ILE A 2 -0.56 8.44 -10.53
C ILE A 2 -0.30 8.74 -12.02
N GLY A 3 0.50 9.78 -12.31
CA GLY A 3 0.68 10.30 -13.68
C GLY A 3 -0.11 11.60 -13.90
N ASP A 4 0.33 12.41 -14.86
CA ASP A 4 -0.37 13.62 -15.30
C ASP A 4 -0.29 13.72 -16.85
N PRO A 5 -1.40 13.58 -17.58
CA PRO A 5 -2.76 13.33 -17.08
C PRO A 5 -2.92 11.96 -16.40
N PRO A 6 -3.96 11.76 -15.56
CA PRO A 6 -4.28 10.45 -15.01
C PRO A 6 -4.53 9.41 -16.13
N PRO A 7 -4.13 8.14 -15.93
CA PRO A 7 -4.38 7.09 -16.90
C PRO A 7 -5.87 6.69 -16.94
N ASP A 8 -6.22 5.86 -17.92
CA ASP A 8 -7.57 5.27 -18.03
C ASP A 8 -7.98 4.56 -16.73
N GLY A 9 -9.26 4.67 -16.39
CA GLY A 9 -9.83 4.14 -15.16
C GLY A 9 -9.51 4.95 -13.90
N VAL A 10 -8.83 6.10 -14.03
CA VAL A 10 -8.57 7.03 -12.92
C VAL A 10 -9.13 8.41 -13.24
N THR A 11 -10.06 8.89 -12.43
CA THR A 11 -10.62 10.24 -12.56
C THR A 11 -10.08 11.15 -11.47
N LYS A 12 -9.48 12.28 -11.86
CA LYS A 12 -9.13 13.35 -10.91
C LYS A 12 -10.40 14.12 -10.52
N VAL A 13 -10.66 14.20 -9.22
CA VAL A 13 -11.76 14.95 -8.63
C VAL A 13 -11.21 15.99 -7.67
N PHE A 14 -12.03 16.95 -7.27
CA PHE A 14 -11.68 17.95 -6.28
C PHE A 14 -12.72 17.94 -5.16
N ASP A 15 -12.27 18.08 -3.92
CA ASP A 15 -13.18 18.30 -2.79
C ASP A 15 -13.63 19.77 -2.71
N GLN A 16 -14.40 20.10 -1.66
CA GLN A 16 -14.93 21.45 -1.46
C GLN A 16 -13.82 22.49 -1.22
N ASP A 17 -12.66 22.07 -0.71
CA ASP A 17 -11.49 22.90 -0.45
C ASP A 17 -10.54 22.96 -1.68
N ASN A 18 -10.99 22.44 -2.82
CA ASN A 18 -10.23 22.35 -4.06
C ASN A 18 -8.94 21.50 -3.93
N SER A 19 -8.92 20.55 -2.98
CA SER A 19 -7.85 19.56 -2.86
C SER A 19 -8.08 18.41 -3.85
N PRO A 20 -7.04 17.96 -4.58
CA PRO A 20 -7.19 16.90 -5.56
C PRO A 20 -7.37 15.53 -4.90
N GLY A 21 -8.33 14.76 -5.39
CA GLY A 21 -8.52 13.34 -5.13
C GLY A 21 -8.51 12.54 -6.43
N TYR A 22 -8.32 11.22 -6.32
CA TYR A 22 -8.31 10.31 -7.47
C TYR A 22 -9.30 9.18 -7.20
N VAL A 23 -10.24 9.00 -8.12
CA VAL A 23 -11.24 7.93 -8.09
C VAL A 23 -10.79 6.84 -9.05
N PHE A 24 -10.68 5.62 -8.53
CA PHE A 24 -10.24 4.45 -9.26
C PHE A 24 -11.48 3.62 -9.63
N ASP A 25 -11.57 3.20 -10.88
CA ASP A 25 -12.53 2.18 -11.29
C ASP A 25 -11.85 0.80 -11.44
N ARG A 26 -12.63 -0.20 -11.85
CA ARG A 26 -12.15 -1.59 -11.99
C ARG A 26 -11.09 -1.77 -13.08
N SER A 27 -11.08 -0.89 -14.08
CA SER A 27 -10.13 -0.90 -15.18
C SER A 27 -8.81 -0.20 -14.84
N SER A 28 -8.77 0.57 -13.75
CA SER A 28 -7.56 1.28 -13.32
C SER A 28 -6.32 0.38 -13.27
N ASN A 29 -5.23 0.90 -13.81
CA ASN A 29 -3.92 0.27 -13.84
C ASN A 29 -2.86 1.36 -13.68
N VAL A 30 -2.50 1.65 -12.44
CA VAL A 30 -1.57 2.73 -12.09
C VAL A 30 -0.25 2.11 -11.62
N GLY A 31 0.61 1.84 -12.58
CA GLY A 31 1.96 1.30 -12.35
C GLY A 31 3.03 2.11 -13.04
N GLN A 32 4.17 2.30 -12.39
CA GLN A 32 5.35 2.94 -12.96
C GLN A 32 6.62 2.18 -12.57
N SER A 33 7.72 2.43 -13.26
CA SER A 33 9.03 1.88 -12.88
C SER A 33 9.40 2.36 -11.46
N ALA A 34 9.73 1.43 -10.56
CA ALA A 34 10.16 1.78 -9.20
C ALA A 34 11.39 2.70 -9.22
N ALA A 35 12.35 2.42 -10.12
CA ALA A 35 13.58 3.20 -10.27
C ALA A 35 13.35 4.68 -10.67
N ALA A 36 12.15 5.04 -11.15
CA ALA A 36 11.81 6.43 -11.47
C ALA A 36 11.36 7.23 -10.23
N HIS A 37 11.00 6.57 -9.12
CA HIS A 37 10.39 7.20 -7.94
C HIS A 37 11.07 6.88 -6.62
N LEU A 38 11.83 5.79 -6.57
CA LEU A 38 12.38 5.24 -5.34
C LEU A 38 13.91 5.13 -5.44
N PRO A 39 14.64 5.34 -4.33
CA PRO A 39 16.07 5.07 -4.29
C PRO A 39 16.33 3.57 -4.37
N ASN A 40 17.55 3.23 -4.78
CA ASN A 40 18.09 1.89 -4.71
C ASN A 40 19.50 1.96 -4.09
N PRO A 41 19.75 1.41 -2.89
CA PRO A 41 18.82 0.59 -2.09
C PRO A 41 17.59 1.35 -1.60
N PHE A 42 16.49 0.62 -1.37
CA PHE A 42 15.29 1.15 -0.75
C PHE A 42 15.53 1.43 0.73
N PHE A 43 14.86 2.45 1.27
CA PHE A 43 15.04 2.82 2.68
C PHE A 43 14.64 1.67 3.60
N ARG A 44 15.56 1.26 4.48
CA ARG A 44 15.26 0.30 5.56
C ARG A 44 14.19 0.85 6.50
N ASP A 45 14.36 2.07 6.99
CA ASP A 45 13.36 2.74 7.84
C ASP A 45 12.60 3.79 7.03
N PHE A 46 11.28 3.70 7.04
CA PHE A 46 10.42 4.54 6.22
C PHE A 46 9.03 4.68 6.82
N SER A 47 8.20 5.52 6.19
CA SER A 47 6.79 5.60 6.54
C SER A 47 5.94 5.78 5.31
N LEU A 48 4.77 5.15 5.31
CA LEU A 48 3.75 5.26 4.28
C LEU A 48 2.55 5.98 4.90
N ILE A 49 2.02 6.99 4.22
CA ILE A 49 0.90 7.80 4.71
C ILE A 49 -0.22 7.74 3.67
N PHE A 50 -1.42 7.40 4.13
CA PHE A 50 -2.59 7.22 3.28
C PHE A 50 -3.71 8.16 3.74
N ASN A 51 -4.46 8.68 2.77
CA ASN A 51 -5.77 9.29 2.99
C ASN A 51 -6.70 8.71 1.93
N ILE A 52 -7.58 7.80 2.33
CA ILE A 52 -8.38 6.98 1.40
C ILE A 52 -9.84 6.95 1.82
N LYS A 53 -10.71 6.63 0.87
CA LYS A 53 -12.14 6.37 1.10
C LYS A 53 -12.56 5.16 0.25
N PRO A 54 -12.38 3.92 0.76
CA PRO A 54 -12.84 2.73 0.06
C PRO A 54 -14.36 2.77 -0.16
N THR A 55 -14.84 2.41 -1.35
CA THR A 55 -16.26 2.32 -1.68
C THR A 55 -16.78 0.88 -1.77
N SER A 56 -15.91 -0.08 -1.52
CA SER A 56 -16.17 -1.53 -1.55
C SER A 56 -15.86 -2.18 -0.20
N THR A 57 -16.57 -3.27 0.13
CA THR A 57 -16.27 -4.13 1.29
C THR A 57 -15.30 -5.27 0.96
N LYS A 58 -14.86 -5.38 -0.30
CA LYS A 58 -13.91 -6.38 -0.75
C LYS A 58 -12.48 -6.03 -0.31
N PRO A 59 -11.58 -7.01 -0.24
CA PRO A 59 -10.17 -6.71 -0.04
C PRO A 59 -9.62 -5.85 -1.20
N ALA A 60 -8.55 -5.12 -0.94
CA ALA A 60 -7.93 -4.24 -1.91
C ALA A 60 -6.47 -3.94 -1.57
N VAL A 61 -5.55 -4.07 -2.52
CA VAL A 61 -4.22 -3.47 -2.38
C VAL A 61 -4.31 -1.97 -2.65
N ILE A 62 -3.74 -1.15 -1.77
CA ILE A 62 -3.74 0.31 -1.92
C ILE A 62 -2.40 0.86 -2.42
N PHE A 63 -1.31 0.16 -2.14
CA PHE A 63 0.04 0.49 -2.59
C PHE A 63 0.88 -0.78 -2.65
N SER A 64 1.77 -0.88 -3.64
CA SER A 64 2.78 -1.93 -3.67
C SER A 64 4.04 -1.50 -4.42
N ILE A 65 5.16 -2.10 -4.01
CA ILE A 65 6.40 -2.21 -4.78
C ILE A 65 6.54 -3.70 -5.07
N THR A 66 6.68 -4.07 -6.35
CA THR A 66 6.77 -5.48 -6.76
C THR A 66 8.14 -5.82 -7.31
N ASP A 67 8.41 -7.11 -7.35
CA ASP A 67 9.51 -7.68 -8.12
C ASP A 67 9.33 -7.42 -9.65
N PRO A 68 10.36 -7.69 -10.48
CA PRO A 68 10.29 -7.48 -11.92
C PRO A 68 9.26 -8.36 -12.63
N THR A 69 8.96 -9.54 -12.09
CA THR A 69 7.91 -10.42 -12.65
C THR A 69 6.51 -10.02 -12.19
N GLN A 70 6.41 -9.07 -11.24
CA GLN A 70 5.18 -8.54 -10.68
C GLN A 70 4.31 -9.62 -10.04
N ASN A 71 4.92 -10.63 -9.43
CA ASN A 71 4.26 -11.74 -8.73
C ASN A 71 4.47 -11.67 -7.21
N ILE A 72 5.42 -10.85 -6.74
CA ILE A 72 5.76 -10.69 -5.33
C ILE A 72 5.76 -9.20 -4.98
N MET A 73 5.21 -8.85 -3.83
CA MET A 73 5.30 -7.51 -3.25
C MET A 73 6.51 -7.43 -2.32
N TYR A 74 7.53 -6.66 -2.68
CA TYR A 74 8.62 -6.29 -1.74
C TYR A 74 8.09 -5.45 -0.59
N VAL A 75 7.25 -4.47 -0.90
CA VAL A 75 6.52 -3.67 0.09
C VAL A 75 5.09 -3.56 -0.38
N GLY A 76 4.11 -3.74 0.51
CA GLY A 76 2.71 -3.65 0.14
C GLY A 76 1.81 -3.24 1.29
N VAL A 77 0.71 -2.59 0.97
CA VAL A 77 -0.37 -2.31 1.93
C VAL A 77 -1.68 -2.78 1.34
N LYS A 78 -2.37 -3.67 2.07
CA LYS A 78 -3.63 -4.27 1.67
C LYS A 78 -4.69 -4.08 2.74
N LEU A 79 -5.91 -3.84 2.32
CA LEU A 79 -7.11 -3.91 3.14
C LEU A 79 -7.70 -5.31 3.01
N SER A 80 -8.08 -5.94 4.12
CA SER A 80 -8.90 -7.16 4.07
C SER A 80 -10.34 -6.85 3.68
N ALA A 81 -11.13 -7.88 3.43
CA ALA A 81 -12.57 -7.73 3.38
C ALA A 81 -13.12 -7.17 4.71
N VAL A 82 -14.24 -6.45 4.61
CA VAL A 82 -14.98 -5.99 5.79
C VAL A 82 -15.83 -7.13 6.34
N GLU A 83 -15.61 -7.46 7.61
CA GLU A 83 -16.36 -8.47 8.35
C GLU A 83 -16.87 -7.87 9.66
N LYS A 84 -18.20 -7.92 9.88
CA LYS A 84 -18.85 -7.45 11.12
C LYS A 84 -18.40 -6.04 11.55
N GLY A 85 -18.26 -5.13 10.58
CA GLY A 85 -17.88 -3.74 10.80
C GLY A 85 -16.39 -3.50 11.09
N LYS A 86 -15.55 -4.53 10.95
CA LYS A 86 -14.10 -4.43 11.07
C LYS A 86 -13.42 -4.86 9.77
N GLN A 87 -12.16 -4.49 9.62
CA GLN A 87 -11.26 -4.99 8.59
C GLN A 87 -9.82 -4.94 9.11
N TYR A 88 -8.88 -5.44 8.33
CA TYR A 88 -7.45 -5.38 8.63
C TYR A 88 -6.73 -4.46 7.65
N ILE A 89 -5.77 -3.71 8.18
CA ILE A 89 -4.68 -3.14 7.39
C ILE A 89 -3.53 -4.14 7.49
N ILE A 90 -3.11 -4.66 6.34
CA ILE A 90 -2.10 -5.70 6.21
C ILE A 90 -0.90 -5.08 5.52
N PHE A 91 0.26 -5.17 6.17
CA PHE A 91 1.53 -4.67 5.65
C PHE A 91 2.39 -5.85 5.21
N TYR A 92 2.85 -5.78 3.96
CA TYR A 92 3.79 -6.72 3.37
C TYR A 92 5.18 -6.12 3.36
N TYR A 93 6.15 -6.92 3.79
CA TYR A 93 7.57 -6.62 3.67
C TYR A 93 8.26 -7.93 3.34
N THR A 94 8.75 -8.04 2.11
CA THR A 94 9.30 -9.28 1.58
C THR A 94 10.72 -9.02 1.14
N GLU A 95 11.65 -9.79 1.69
CA GLU A 95 13.05 -9.73 1.25
C GLU A 95 13.16 -10.15 -0.23
N PRO A 96 14.09 -9.54 -0.98
CA PRO A 96 14.51 -10.07 -2.27
C PRO A 96 14.83 -11.58 -2.17
N ASP A 97 14.63 -12.33 -3.26
CA ASP A 97 14.77 -13.80 -3.35
C ASP A 97 13.72 -14.65 -2.61
N SER A 98 12.78 -14.04 -1.89
CA SER A 98 11.63 -14.77 -1.36
C SER A 98 10.79 -15.40 -2.47
N GLN A 99 10.15 -16.54 -2.18
CA GLN A 99 9.30 -17.25 -3.15
C GLN A 99 7.84 -16.77 -3.15
N SER A 100 7.46 -15.94 -2.19
CA SER A 100 6.10 -15.42 -2.02
C SER A 100 6.12 -14.13 -1.20
N SER A 101 5.13 -13.26 -1.42
CA SER A 101 4.91 -12.07 -0.59
C SER A 101 4.74 -12.46 0.89
N TYR A 102 5.49 -11.80 1.78
CA TYR A 102 5.46 -12.03 3.22
C TYR A 102 4.63 -10.97 3.94
N GLU A 103 3.67 -11.43 4.74
CA GLU A 103 2.86 -10.56 5.58
C GLU A 103 3.61 -10.26 6.88
N ALA A 104 4.16 -9.05 6.97
CA ALA A 104 4.96 -8.62 8.12
C ALA A 104 4.10 -8.13 9.30
N ALA A 105 2.93 -7.55 9.03
CA ALA A 105 2.04 -7.08 10.10
C ALA A 105 0.56 -7.04 9.68
N ARG A 106 -0.33 -7.29 10.64
CA ARG A 106 -1.79 -7.16 10.51
C ARG A 106 -2.40 -6.39 11.66
N PHE A 107 -3.13 -5.33 11.34
CA PHE A 107 -3.76 -4.46 12.34
C PHE A 107 -5.26 -4.48 12.19
N SER A 108 -5.99 -4.79 13.25
CA SER A 108 -7.45 -4.74 13.24
C SER A 108 -7.91 -3.28 13.40
N VAL A 109 -8.78 -2.84 12.51
CA VAL A 109 -9.34 -1.48 12.51
C VAL A 109 -10.85 -1.51 12.25
N PRO A 110 -11.58 -0.44 12.62
CA PRO A 110 -12.96 -0.24 12.14
C PRO A 110 -13.03 -0.23 10.61
N SER A 111 -14.17 -0.61 10.06
CA SER A 111 -14.45 -0.46 8.63
C SER A 111 -14.27 0.99 8.18
N MET A 112 -13.55 1.19 7.08
CA MET A 112 -13.37 2.50 6.43
C MET A 112 -14.37 2.72 5.27
N LEU A 113 -15.34 1.83 5.09
CA LEU A 113 -16.30 1.89 3.99
C LEU A 113 -16.98 3.25 3.92
N ASN A 114 -16.89 3.90 2.76
CA ASN A 114 -17.46 5.21 2.44
C ASN A 114 -17.03 6.33 3.40
N THR A 115 -15.94 6.16 4.13
CA THR A 115 -15.45 7.10 5.13
C THR A 115 -14.01 7.50 4.81
N TRP A 116 -13.76 8.80 4.67
CA TRP A 116 -12.39 9.30 4.54
C TRP A 116 -11.60 8.95 5.80
N THR A 117 -10.52 8.19 5.61
CA THR A 117 -9.68 7.71 6.69
C THR A 117 -8.23 8.00 6.37
N ARG A 118 -7.56 8.67 7.31
CA ARG A 118 -6.13 8.93 7.26
C ARG A 118 -5.41 7.99 8.21
N PHE A 119 -4.36 7.33 7.74
CA PHE A 119 -3.50 6.53 8.61
C PHE A 119 -2.07 6.51 8.08
N SER A 120 -1.12 6.15 8.93
CA SER A 120 0.25 5.90 8.52
C SER A 120 0.78 4.60 9.08
N ILE A 121 1.67 3.98 8.31
CA ILE A 121 2.47 2.83 8.71
C ILE A 121 3.91 3.34 8.81
N SER A 122 4.53 3.19 9.97
CA SER A 122 5.94 3.51 10.19
C SER A 122 6.71 2.22 10.41
N VAL A 123 7.80 2.05 9.66
CA VAL A 123 8.73 0.93 9.79
C VAL A 123 10.02 1.48 10.36
N LEU A 124 10.38 1.03 11.55
CA LEU A 124 11.58 1.45 12.26
C LEU A 124 12.19 0.24 12.96
N ASN A 125 13.44 -0.11 12.62
CA ASN A 125 14.08 -1.32 13.11
C ASN A 125 13.18 -2.55 12.87
N GLU A 126 12.90 -3.37 13.86
CA GLU A 126 12.09 -4.58 13.72
C GLU A 126 10.61 -4.32 14.05
N HIS A 127 10.16 -3.06 13.99
CA HIS A 127 8.81 -2.66 14.37
C HIS A 127 8.03 -2.04 13.21
N VAL A 128 6.78 -2.48 13.07
CA VAL A 128 5.75 -1.84 12.24
C VAL A 128 4.73 -1.20 13.18
N SER A 129 4.59 0.12 13.07
CA SER A 129 3.64 0.92 13.86
C SER A 129 2.53 1.47 12.98
N LEU A 130 1.26 1.21 13.32
CA LEU A 130 0.10 1.80 12.68
C LEU A 130 -0.44 2.96 13.52
N TYR A 131 -0.42 4.16 12.95
CA TYR A 131 -1.14 5.33 13.48
C TYR A 131 -2.45 5.48 12.71
N PHE A 132 -3.55 5.06 13.32
CA PHE A 132 -4.86 5.04 12.68
C PHE A 132 -5.67 6.28 13.01
N ASN A 133 -6.23 6.95 12.00
CA ASN A 133 -7.10 8.13 12.17
C ASN A 133 -6.46 9.26 13.01
N CYS A 134 -5.17 9.51 12.78
CA CYS A 134 -4.37 10.50 13.52
C CYS A 134 -4.27 10.26 15.03
N ASP A 135 -4.51 9.02 15.49
CA ASP A 135 -4.27 8.63 16.88
C ASP A 135 -2.76 8.75 17.22
N SER A 136 -2.46 9.24 18.42
CA SER A 136 -1.09 9.37 18.92
C SER A 136 -0.52 8.05 19.43
N ASP A 137 -1.37 7.10 19.81
CA ASP A 137 -0.96 5.81 20.34
C ASP A 137 -1.01 4.73 19.25
N PRO A 138 0.13 4.34 18.65
CA PRO A 138 0.13 3.39 17.55
C PRO A 138 -0.10 1.96 18.03
N GLN A 139 -0.70 1.13 17.16
CA GLN A 139 -0.59 -0.32 17.29
C GLN A 139 0.79 -0.75 16.77
N ILE A 140 1.54 -1.55 17.53
CA ILE A 140 2.91 -1.94 17.17
C ILE A 140 2.99 -3.46 17.05
N ILE A 141 3.56 -3.94 15.95
CA ILE A 141 3.90 -5.35 15.71
C ILE A 141 5.40 -5.45 15.46
N THR A 142 6.03 -6.46 16.07
CA THR A 142 7.43 -6.79 15.78
C THR A 142 7.48 -7.82 14.66
N PHE A 143 8.37 -7.63 13.70
CA PHE A 143 8.57 -8.52 12.56
C PHE A 143 10.06 -8.79 12.36
N GLU A 144 10.39 -9.90 11.71
CA GLU A 144 11.76 -10.22 11.35
C GLU A 144 12.05 -9.72 9.93
N ARG A 145 13.24 -9.16 9.75
CA ARG A 145 13.78 -8.75 8.45
C ARG A 145 15.30 -8.79 8.47
N SER A 146 15.91 -8.81 7.30
CA SER A 146 17.35 -8.76 7.13
C SER A 146 17.93 -7.49 7.76
N PRO A 147 19.14 -7.55 8.34
CA PRO A 147 19.91 -6.36 8.65
C PRO A 147 20.43 -5.66 7.39
N ASP A 148 20.45 -6.35 6.25
CA ASP A 148 20.92 -5.80 4.96
C ASP A 148 19.91 -4.81 4.37
N ASP A 149 20.41 -3.95 3.49
CA ASP A 149 19.58 -3.03 2.72
C ASP A 149 18.72 -3.81 1.70
N MET A 150 17.51 -3.30 1.40
CA MET A 150 16.65 -3.89 0.37
C MET A 150 17.01 -3.33 -1.00
N ASP A 151 17.76 -4.10 -1.78
CA ASP A 151 18.01 -3.78 -3.19
C ASP A 151 16.78 -4.10 -4.03
N LEU A 152 16.24 -3.09 -4.71
CA LEU A 152 15.14 -3.28 -5.65
C LEU A 152 15.72 -3.79 -6.98
N ASP A 153 15.26 -4.95 -7.43
CA ASP A 153 15.69 -5.52 -8.70
C ASP A 153 15.39 -4.60 -9.89
N ALA A 154 16.25 -4.67 -10.90
CA ALA A 154 16.02 -3.99 -12.16
C ALA A 154 14.70 -4.48 -12.80
N GLY A 155 13.77 -3.55 -13.01
CA GLY A 155 12.43 -3.84 -13.51
C GLY A 155 11.34 -3.92 -12.43
N ALA A 156 11.68 -3.74 -11.15
CA ALA A 156 10.71 -3.57 -10.08
C ALA A 156 9.69 -2.48 -10.42
N GLY A 157 8.43 -2.73 -10.07
CA GLY A 157 7.31 -1.83 -10.31
C GLY A 157 6.83 -1.16 -9.03
N VAL A 158 6.29 0.06 -9.13
CA VAL A 158 5.56 0.72 -8.05
C VAL A 158 4.12 0.98 -8.51
N PHE A 159 3.14 0.57 -7.70
CA PHE A 159 1.72 0.59 -8.06
C PHE A 159 0.87 1.26 -6.99
N VAL A 160 -0.23 1.89 -7.43
CA VAL A 160 -1.23 2.51 -6.56
C VAL A 160 -2.59 1.87 -6.84
N GLY A 161 -3.25 1.36 -5.81
CA GLY A 161 -4.58 0.74 -5.92
C GLY A 161 -4.60 -0.69 -6.45
N HIS A 162 -3.45 -1.35 -6.64
CA HIS A 162 -3.32 -2.77 -6.98
C HIS A 162 -1.87 -3.26 -6.77
N ALA A 163 -1.62 -4.56 -6.96
CA ALA A 163 -0.28 -5.16 -6.96
C ALA A 163 0.10 -5.85 -8.28
N SER A 164 -0.51 -5.42 -9.38
CA SER A 164 -0.39 -6.09 -10.69
C SER A 164 -0.69 -7.60 -10.57
N GLY A 165 0.25 -8.49 -10.92
CA GLY A 165 0.09 -9.94 -10.81
C GLY A 165 0.27 -10.50 -9.39
N ALA A 166 0.84 -9.72 -8.45
CA ALA A 166 1.21 -10.20 -7.13
C ALA A 166 0.00 -10.36 -6.19
N ASP A 167 -1.10 -9.66 -6.49
CA ASP A 167 -2.36 -9.78 -5.79
C ASP A 167 -3.52 -9.33 -6.70
N PRO A 168 -4.60 -10.11 -6.85
CA PRO A 168 -5.70 -9.79 -7.75
C PRO A 168 -6.61 -8.66 -7.22
N ASP A 169 -6.50 -8.27 -5.95
CA ASP A 169 -7.43 -7.35 -5.31
C ASP A 169 -7.14 -5.89 -5.64
N LYS A 170 -8.11 -5.22 -6.27
CA LYS A 170 -8.02 -3.81 -6.67
C LYS A 170 -8.78 -2.87 -5.72
N PHE A 171 -8.22 -1.69 -5.56
CA PHE A 171 -8.84 -0.60 -4.80
C PHE A 171 -10.00 0.05 -5.55
N LEU A 172 -11.09 0.24 -4.81
CA LEU A 172 -12.34 0.87 -5.23
C LEU A 172 -12.91 1.70 -4.08
#